data_AF-A0A6B2G312-F1
#
_entry.id   AF-A0A6B2G312-F1
#
_cell.length_a   1.000
_cell.length_b   1.000
_cell.length_c   1.000
_cell.angle_alpha   90.00
_cell.angle_beta   90.00
_cell.angle_gamma   90.00
#
_symmetry.space_group_name_H-M   'P 1'
#
loop_
_entity.id
_entity.type
_entity.pdbx_description
1 polymer ?
#
loop_
_entity_poly.entity_id
_entity_poly.type
_entity_poly.pdbx_seq_one_letter_code
_entity_poly.pdbx_strand_id
1 'polypeptide(L)'
;GPINQKGEGLIFTLFTIYQELQSKIVERLLDEILVSTKTIFVNLLHSCCAFSKTSLHACISHVQSTLQCLLSFDIDRAKTFISFMMPFIKINDGMKDAFMLILRQSMLSKNSDEQHVAILGYMMLLKNFRTVCGKIDMSQCTQFASDSYGLTQKLRQYTSSEVPSLWNEMICIEIFEYLKRCLCLHDSAKIFIYRGLKEVVSYNNQLIEPILDLL
;
A
#
# COMPACT_ATOMS: atom_id res chain seq x y z
N GLY A 1 -15.24 -19.04 13.42
CA GLY A 1 -16.05 -19.83 14.36
C GLY A 1 -16.18 -19.10 15.69
N PRO A 2 -17.21 -19.40 16.50
CA PRO A 2 -17.56 -18.65 17.71
C PRO A 2 -16.46 -18.62 18.78
N ILE A 3 -15.56 -19.61 18.79
CA ILE A 3 -14.39 -19.67 19.68
C ILE A 3 -13.36 -18.58 19.34
N ASN A 4 -13.14 -18.31 18.05
CA ASN A 4 -12.22 -17.26 17.62
C ASN A 4 -12.77 -15.86 17.95
N GLN A 5 -14.09 -15.64 17.82
CA GLN A 5 -14.73 -14.36 18.15
C GLN A 5 -14.63 -14.02 19.64
N LYS A 6 -14.75 -15.03 20.53
CA LYS A 6 -14.53 -14.84 21.97
C LYS A 6 -13.06 -14.53 22.30
N GLY A 7 -12.13 -15.16 21.59
CA GLY A 7 -10.69 -14.88 21.73
C GLY A 7 -10.31 -13.47 21.29
N GLU A 8 -10.84 -13.00 20.15
CA GLU A 8 -10.64 -11.62 19.68
C GLU A 8 -11.18 -10.60 20.68
N GLY A 9 -12.40 -10.83 21.19
CA GLY A 9 -13.03 -9.94 22.17
C GLY A 9 -12.23 -9.85 23.46
N LEU A 10 -11.65 -10.96 23.92
CA LEU A 10 -10.77 -10.97 25.09
C LEU A 10 -9.47 -10.19 24.84
N ILE A 11 -8.78 -10.43 23.71
CA ILE A 11 -7.53 -9.73 23.38
C ILE A 11 -7.78 -8.22 23.26
N PHE A 12 -8.86 -7.82 22.59
CA PHE A 12 -9.21 -6.42 22.47
C PHE A 12 -9.54 -5.79 23.83
N THR A 13 -10.24 -6.50 24.70
CA THR A 13 -10.55 -6.03 26.06
C THR A 13 -9.28 -5.88 26.91
N LEU A 14 -8.33 -6.81 26.80
CA LEU A 14 -7.03 -6.67 27.46
C LEU A 14 -6.25 -5.46 26.92
N PHE A 15 -6.31 -5.22 25.61
CA PHE A 15 -5.68 -4.07 24.97
C PHE A 15 -6.26 -2.73 25.43
N THR A 16 -7.57 -2.64 25.65
CA THR A 16 -8.22 -1.40 26.10
C THR A 16 -8.00 -1.11 27.58
N ILE A 17 -7.93 -2.15 28.42
CA ILE A 17 -7.76 -1.99 29.87
C ILE A 17 -6.29 -1.75 30.25
N TYR A 18 -5.34 -2.46 29.63
CA TYR A 18 -3.94 -2.47 30.07
C TYR A 18 -3.02 -1.79 29.06
N GLN A 19 -2.74 -0.50 29.28
CA GLN A 19 -1.88 0.31 28.41
C GLN A 19 -0.47 -0.30 28.23
N GLU A 20 0.11 -0.87 29.28
CA GLU A 20 1.43 -1.51 29.26
C GLU A 20 1.51 -2.72 28.34
N LEU A 21 0.37 -3.37 28.05
CA LEU A 21 0.32 -4.54 27.17
C LEU A 21 0.11 -4.16 25.70
N GLN A 22 -0.22 -2.91 25.38
CA GLN A 22 -0.63 -2.53 24.02
C GLN A 22 0.43 -2.83 22.97
N SER A 23 1.68 -2.40 23.18
CA SER A 23 2.77 -2.65 22.22
C SER A 23 3.05 -4.15 22.08
N LYS A 24 3.02 -4.90 23.19
CA LYS A 24 3.25 -6.35 23.17
C LYS A 24 2.15 -7.11 22.43
N ILE A 25 0.89 -6.68 22.57
CA ILE A 25 -0.24 -7.24 21.84
C ILE A 25 -0.11 -6.93 20.34
N VAL A 26 0.26 -5.70 19.98
CA VAL A 26 0.47 -5.30 18.57
C VAL A 26 1.60 -6.12 17.94
N GLU A 27 2.74 -6.23 18.61
CA GLU A 27 3.88 -7.04 18.16
C GLU A 27 3.47 -8.50 17.94
N ARG A 28 2.75 -9.08 18.91
CA ARG A 28 2.27 -10.46 18.78
C ARG A 28 1.28 -10.62 17.63
N LEU A 29 0.40 -9.66 17.39
CA LEU A 29 -0.52 -9.69 16.26
C LEU A 29 0.22 -9.62 14.92
N LEU A 30 1.28 -8.82 14.83
CA LEU A 30 2.14 -8.75 13.64
C LEU A 30 2.86 -10.08 13.39
N ASP A 31 3.42 -10.70 14.43
CA ASP A 31 4.03 -12.03 14.32
C ASP A 31 3.01 -13.09 13.86
N GLU A 32 1.79 -13.08 14.40
CA GLU A 32 0.73 -13.99 13.97
C GLU A 32 0.26 -13.69 12.55
N ILE A 33 0.26 -12.43 12.09
CA ILE A 33 -0.02 -12.09 10.69
C ILE A 33 1.02 -12.70 9.74
N LEU A 34 2.28 -12.80 10.16
CA LEU A 34 3.34 -13.43 9.37
C LEU A 34 3.17 -14.95 9.28
N VAL A 35 2.82 -15.60 10.40
CA VAL A 35 2.76 -17.07 10.49
C VAL A 35 1.41 -17.63 10.02
N SER A 36 0.32 -16.95 10.32
CA SER A 36 -1.04 -17.45 10.09
C SER A 36 -1.68 -16.89 8.83
N THR A 37 -2.37 -17.74 8.08
CA THR A 37 -3.18 -17.36 6.92
C THR A 37 -4.54 -16.73 7.28
N LYS A 38 -4.83 -16.56 8.57
CA LYS A 38 -6.12 -16.03 9.02
C LYS A 38 -6.15 -14.50 8.95
N THR A 39 -7.04 -13.95 8.14
CA THR A 39 -7.34 -12.50 8.04
C THR A 39 -7.82 -11.87 9.36
N ILE A 40 -8.27 -12.70 10.30
CA ILE A 40 -8.77 -12.32 11.62
C ILE A 40 -7.76 -11.46 12.41
N PHE A 41 -6.46 -11.77 12.31
CA PHE A 41 -5.42 -11.04 13.03
C PHE A 41 -5.21 -9.64 12.45
N VAL A 42 -5.37 -9.48 11.13
CA VAL A 42 -5.32 -8.16 10.47
C VAL A 42 -6.50 -7.29 10.92
N ASN A 43 -7.70 -7.87 11.02
CA ASN A 43 -8.89 -7.16 11.49
C ASN A 43 -8.76 -6.74 12.96
N LEU A 44 -8.25 -7.62 13.82
CA LEU A 44 -8.01 -7.31 15.23
C LEU A 44 -6.95 -6.22 15.39
N LEU A 45 -5.86 -6.28 14.62
CA LEU A 45 -4.84 -5.24 14.58
C LEU A 45 -5.43 -3.89 14.14
N HIS A 46 -6.28 -3.88 13.12
CA HIS A 46 -7.00 -2.69 12.69
C HIS A 46 -7.84 -2.07 13.82
N SER A 47 -8.59 -2.90 14.56
CA SER A 47 -9.39 -2.45 15.72
C SER A 47 -8.51 -1.89 16.85
N CYS A 48 -7.39 -2.54 17.18
CA CYS A 48 -6.44 -2.07 18.19
C CYS A 48 -5.84 -0.71 17.81
N CYS A 49 -5.44 -0.53 16.55
CA CYS A 49 -4.86 0.73 16.08
C CYS A 49 -5.89 1.85 15.94
N ALA A 50 -7.15 1.52 15.67
CA ALA A 50 -8.25 2.49 15.72
C ALA A 50 -8.46 3.02 17.15
N PHE A 51 -8.26 2.19 18.17
CA PHE A 51 -8.31 2.59 19.57
C PHE A 51 -7.07 3.39 20.01
N SER A 52 -5.86 2.94 19.67
CA SER A 52 -4.60 3.54 20.11
C SER A 52 -3.56 3.59 18.98
N LYS A 53 -3.38 4.76 18.37
CA LYS A 53 -2.37 4.98 17.31
C LYS A 53 -0.93 4.95 17.81
N THR A 54 -0.71 5.27 19.10
CA THR A 54 0.62 5.33 19.72
C THR A 54 1.26 3.94 19.84
N SER A 55 0.46 2.91 20.08
CA SER A 55 0.91 1.52 20.18
C SER A 55 1.58 1.02 18.88
N LEU A 56 1.03 1.38 17.72
CA LEU A 56 1.60 0.99 16.43
C LEU A 56 2.91 1.73 16.15
N HIS A 57 2.99 3.01 16.52
CA HIS A 57 4.21 3.80 16.34
C HIS A 57 5.39 3.18 17.11
N ALA A 58 5.14 2.63 18.30
CA ALA A 58 6.16 1.92 19.07
C ALA A 58 6.67 0.65 18.37
N CYS A 59 5.88 0.06 17.48
CA CYS A 59 6.19 -1.17 16.75
C CYS A 59 6.52 -0.92 15.26
N ILE A 60 6.90 0.30 14.87
CA ILE A 60 7.04 0.68 13.46
C ILE A 60 8.06 -0.19 12.69
N SER A 61 9.15 -0.60 13.33
CA SER A 61 10.15 -1.51 12.74
C SER A 61 9.54 -2.89 12.43
N HIS A 62 8.74 -3.43 13.34
CA HIS A 62 8.02 -4.70 13.15
C HIS A 62 6.97 -4.61 12.05
N VAL A 63 6.28 -3.46 11.94
CA VAL A 63 5.35 -3.17 10.85
C VAL A 63 6.08 -3.14 9.51
N GLN A 64 7.24 -2.49 9.43
CA GLN A 64 8.08 -2.48 8.22
C GLN A 64 8.55 -3.88 7.83
N SER A 65 8.99 -4.70 8.78
CA SER A 65 9.34 -6.10 8.54
C SER A 65 8.15 -6.91 8.03
N THR A 66 6.96 -6.69 8.60
CA THR A 66 5.73 -7.35 8.13
C THR A 66 5.37 -6.94 6.71
N LEU A 67 5.56 -5.65 6.38
CA LEU A 67 5.34 -5.12 5.05
C LEU A 67 6.28 -5.77 4.02
N GLN A 68 7.54 -6.03 4.36
CA GLN A 68 8.50 -6.71 3.48
C GLN A 68 8.05 -8.12 3.08
N CYS A 69 7.22 -8.78 3.90
CA CYS A 69 6.65 -10.08 3.60
C CYS A 69 5.35 -10.02 2.78
N LEU A 70 4.88 -8.83 2.38
CA LEU A 70 3.58 -8.64 1.73
C LEU A 70 3.37 -9.53 0.49
N LEU A 71 4.40 -9.70 -0.34
CA LEU A 71 4.30 -10.50 -1.57
C LEU A 71 4.08 -12.00 -1.31
N SER A 72 4.33 -12.48 -0.07
CA SER A 72 4.05 -13.86 0.33
C SER A 72 2.59 -14.10 0.76
N PHE A 73 1.79 -13.03 0.87
CA PHE A 73 0.41 -13.15 1.31
C PHE A 73 -0.47 -13.57 0.14
N ASP A 74 -1.53 -14.34 0.43
CA ASP A 74 -2.63 -14.47 -0.52
C ASP A 74 -3.32 -13.11 -0.76
N ILE A 75 -4.04 -13.02 -1.89
CA ILE A 75 -4.59 -11.75 -2.37
C ILE A 75 -5.58 -11.11 -1.39
N ASP A 76 -6.35 -11.91 -0.63
CA ASP A 76 -7.36 -11.41 0.31
C ASP A 76 -6.72 -10.87 1.59
N ARG A 77 -5.70 -11.56 2.11
CA ARG A 77 -4.87 -11.07 3.22
C ARG A 77 -4.12 -9.82 2.83
N ALA A 78 -3.48 -9.81 1.65
CA ALA A 78 -2.80 -8.64 1.13
C ALA A 78 -3.74 -7.45 1.03
N LYS A 79 -4.95 -7.63 0.49
CA LYS A 79 -5.97 -6.56 0.41
C LYS A 79 -6.32 -5.98 1.77
N THR A 80 -6.57 -6.85 2.74
CA THR A 80 -6.93 -6.44 4.10
C THR A 80 -5.76 -5.69 4.76
N PHE A 81 -4.55 -6.22 4.63
CA PHE A 81 -3.35 -5.64 5.23
C PHE A 81 -2.96 -4.31 4.59
N ILE A 82 -2.93 -4.21 3.26
CA ILE A 82 -2.65 -2.95 2.55
C ILE A 82 -3.70 -1.91 2.91
N SER A 83 -4.99 -2.27 2.95
CA SER A 83 -6.06 -1.35 3.34
C SER A 83 -5.83 -0.77 4.74
N PHE A 84 -5.42 -1.62 5.69
CA PHE A 84 -5.05 -1.21 7.04
C PHE A 84 -3.79 -0.33 7.07
N MET A 85 -2.80 -0.61 6.21
CA MET A 85 -1.54 0.15 6.13
C MET A 85 -1.67 1.52 5.45
N MET A 86 -2.69 1.73 4.61
CA MET A 86 -2.84 2.96 3.82
C MET A 86 -2.77 4.27 4.61
N PRO A 87 -3.42 4.43 5.78
CA PRO A 87 -3.27 5.64 6.58
C PRO A 87 -1.82 5.94 6.97
N PHE A 88 -1.00 4.91 7.20
CA PHE A 88 0.40 5.06 7.59
C PHE A 88 1.28 5.38 6.37
N ILE A 89 1.07 4.66 5.26
CA ILE A 89 1.80 4.88 4.00
C ILE A 89 1.55 6.28 3.42
N LYS A 90 0.36 6.86 3.63
CA LYS A 90 0.07 8.24 3.21
C LYS A 90 0.92 9.29 3.92
N ILE A 91 1.16 9.10 5.21
CA ILE A 91 1.69 10.12 6.11
C ILE A 91 3.19 9.95 6.35
N ASN A 92 3.68 8.71 6.33
CA ASN A 92 5.09 8.39 6.61
C ASN A 92 5.83 8.07 5.30
N ASP A 93 6.76 8.94 4.91
CA ASP A 93 7.52 8.77 3.68
C ASP A 93 8.42 7.53 3.70
N GLY A 94 8.97 7.13 4.85
CA GLY A 94 9.73 5.88 4.96
C GLY A 94 8.88 4.63 4.71
N MET A 95 7.62 4.62 5.16
CA MET A 95 6.65 3.57 4.86
C MET A 95 6.24 3.58 3.38
N LYS A 96 6.09 4.78 2.80
CA LYS A 96 5.78 4.95 1.38
C LYS A 96 6.90 4.42 0.50
N ASP A 97 8.15 4.76 0.82
CA ASP A 97 9.35 4.28 0.13
C ASP A 97 9.48 2.77 0.21
N ALA A 98 9.33 2.21 1.42
CA ALA A 98 9.37 0.77 1.64
C ALA A 98 8.28 0.05 0.83
N PHE A 99 7.06 0.57 0.83
CA PHE A 99 5.95 -0.01 0.08
C PHE A 99 6.20 0.05 -1.43
N MET A 100 6.59 1.20 -1.96
CA MET A 100 6.92 1.35 -3.39
C MET A 100 8.05 0.41 -3.81
N LEU A 101 9.09 0.25 -2.97
CA LEU A 101 10.19 -0.67 -3.23
C LEU A 101 9.69 -2.12 -3.39
N ILE A 102 8.80 -2.58 -2.50
CA ILE A 102 8.22 -3.92 -2.54
C ILE A 102 7.39 -4.11 -3.81
N LEU A 103 6.53 -3.16 -4.15
CA LEU A 103 5.72 -3.26 -5.37
C LEU A 103 6.59 -3.26 -6.65
N ARG A 104 7.67 -2.47 -6.67
CA ARG A 104 8.66 -2.45 -7.76
C ARG A 104 9.34 -3.81 -7.93
N GLN A 105 9.67 -4.49 -6.84
CA GLN A 105 10.28 -5.83 -6.90
C GLN A 105 9.35 -6.85 -7.58
N SER A 106 8.06 -6.81 -7.27
CA SER A 106 7.07 -7.68 -7.92
C SER A 106 6.85 -7.38 -9.40
N MET A 107 7.19 -6.18 -9.90
CA MET A 107 7.15 -5.90 -11.34
C MET A 107 8.05 -6.85 -12.16
N LEU A 108 9.13 -7.33 -11.55
CA LEU A 108 10.11 -8.24 -12.16
C LEU A 108 9.83 -9.72 -11.85
N SER A 109 8.85 -10.00 -10.99
CA SER A 109 8.52 -11.36 -10.58
C SER A 109 7.86 -12.13 -11.74
N LYS A 110 8.17 -13.42 -11.84
CA LYS A 110 7.48 -14.37 -12.74
C LYS A 110 6.25 -15.00 -12.08
N ASN A 111 6.04 -14.76 -10.80
CA ASN A 111 4.92 -15.29 -10.04
C ASN A 111 3.69 -14.40 -10.24
N SER A 112 2.64 -14.93 -10.87
CA SER A 112 1.40 -14.20 -11.13
C SER A 112 0.73 -13.71 -9.84
N ASP A 113 0.86 -14.45 -8.74
CA ASP A 113 0.21 -14.08 -7.48
C ASP A 113 0.88 -12.87 -6.84
N GLU A 114 2.22 -12.82 -6.88
CA GLU A 114 2.99 -11.64 -6.44
C GLU A 114 2.67 -10.42 -7.32
N GLN A 115 2.52 -10.60 -8.63
CA GLN A 115 2.10 -9.54 -9.54
C GLN A 115 0.68 -9.05 -9.23
N HIS A 116 -0.26 -9.94 -8.91
CA HIS A 116 -1.62 -9.54 -8.52
C HIS A 116 -1.63 -8.76 -7.21
N VAL A 117 -0.82 -9.16 -6.22
CA VAL A 117 -0.62 -8.41 -4.98
C VAL A 117 -0.01 -7.03 -5.27
N ALA A 118 0.93 -6.95 -6.22
CA ALA A 118 1.52 -5.69 -6.66
C ALA A 118 0.49 -4.74 -7.26
N ILE A 119 -0.28 -5.23 -8.23
CA ILE A 119 -1.33 -4.47 -8.90
C ILE A 119 -2.35 -4.00 -7.87
N LEU A 120 -2.75 -4.87 -6.94
CA LEU A 120 -3.64 -4.51 -5.84
C LEU A 120 -3.06 -3.35 -5.00
N GLY A 121 -1.77 -3.41 -4.65
CA GLY A 121 -1.06 -2.34 -3.97
C GLY A 121 -1.09 -1.03 -4.74
N TYR A 122 -0.78 -1.06 -6.04
CA TYR A 122 -0.85 0.13 -6.89
C TYR A 122 -2.27 0.70 -7.01
N MET A 123 -3.29 -0.14 -7.15
CA MET A 123 -4.69 0.31 -7.13
C MET A 123 -5.05 0.96 -5.79
N MET A 124 -4.55 0.43 -4.68
CA MET A 124 -4.74 1.04 -3.36
C MET A 124 -4.08 2.41 -3.30
N LEU A 125 -2.87 2.60 -3.86
CA LEU A 125 -2.22 3.91 -3.93
C LEU A 125 -3.02 4.90 -4.77
N LEU A 126 -3.43 4.53 -5.98
CA LEU A 126 -4.21 5.39 -6.88
C LEU A 126 -5.56 5.83 -6.27
N LYS A 127 -6.23 4.94 -5.51
CA LYS A 127 -7.47 5.26 -4.77
C LYS A 127 -7.25 6.29 -3.68
N ASN A 128 -6.05 6.37 -3.14
CA ASN A 128 -5.76 7.00 -1.86
C ASN A 128 -4.91 8.26 -1.96
N PHE A 129 -4.09 8.38 -2.99
CA PHE A 129 -3.27 9.54 -3.28
C PHE A 129 -4.07 10.48 -4.20
N ARG A 130 -4.51 11.60 -3.62
CA ARG A 130 -5.04 12.71 -4.41
C ARG A 130 -3.86 13.39 -5.08
N THR A 131 -3.65 13.10 -6.35
CA THR A 131 -2.71 13.82 -7.20
C THR A 131 -3.35 15.11 -7.68
N VAL A 132 -2.58 16.18 -7.75
CA VAL A 132 -2.95 17.31 -8.60
C VAL A 132 -2.51 16.94 -10.02
N CYS A 133 -3.18 15.96 -10.64
CA CYS A 133 -2.99 15.68 -12.06
C CYS A 133 -3.49 16.92 -12.81
N GLY A 134 -2.56 17.71 -13.36
CA GLY A 134 -2.89 18.94 -14.08
C GLY A 134 -1.84 20.06 -14.01
N LYS A 135 -0.69 19.86 -13.37
CA LYS A 135 0.41 20.86 -13.39
C LYS A 135 1.67 20.41 -14.13
N ILE A 136 1.87 19.11 -14.37
CA ILE A 136 3.05 18.63 -15.12
C ILE A 136 2.58 17.81 -16.31
N ASP A 137 2.91 18.29 -17.50
CA ASP A 137 2.73 17.53 -18.74
C ASP A 137 3.44 16.17 -18.61
N MET A 138 2.68 15.09 -18.77
CA MET A 138 3.17 13.71 -18.70
C MET A 138 4.33 13.44 -19.67
N SER A 139 4.40 14.21 -20.75
CA SER A 139 5.47 14.20 -21.76
C SER A 139 6.81 14.75 -21.27
N GLN A 140 6.84 15.58 -20.22
CA GLN A 140 8.09 16.08 -19.62
C GLN A 140 8.61 15.16 -18.51
N CYS A 141 7.75 14.34 -17.91
CA CYS A 141 8.13 13.44 -16.83
C CYS A 141 8.75 12.11 -17.27
N THR A 142 8.49 11.66 -18.50
CA THR A 142 9.08 10.42 -19.04
C THR A 142 10.62 10.45 -19.10
N GLN A 143 11.23 11.64 -19.12
CA GLN A 143 12.69 11.79 -19.04
C GLN A 143 13.24 11.51 -17.62
N PHE A 144 12.42 11.62 -16.58
CA PHE A 144 12.81 11.40 -15.19
C PHE A 144 12.62 9.94 -14.73
N ALA A 145 11.64 9.22 -15.28
CA ALA A 145 11.37 7.82 -14.94
C ALA A 145 12.46 6.83 -15.42
N SER A 146 13.34 7.27 -16.32
CA SER A 146 14.41 6.43 -16.89
C SER A 146 15.56 6.14 -15.91
N ASP A 147 15.73 6.96 -14.86
CA ASP A 147 16.80 6.83 -13.86
C ASP A 147 16.25 6.35 -12.50
N SER A 148 15.90 5.06 -12.45
CA SER A 148 15.22 4.36 -11.34
C SER A 148 15.84 4.47 -9.94
N TYR A 149 17.06 5.01 -9.78
CA TYR A 149 17.81 4.99 -8.50
C TYR A 149 18.27 6.38 -7.99
N GLY A 150 18.13 7.46 -8.77
CA GLY A 150 18.68 8.79 -8.43
C GLY A 150 17.67 9.89 -8.05
N LEU A 151 16.37 9.62 -8.21
CA LEU A 151 15.31 10.64 -8.12
C LEU A 151 15.05 11.13 -6.69
N THR A 152 15.07 10.21 -5.73
CA THR A 152 14.71 10.47 -4.31
C THR A 152 15.62 11.51 -3.65
N GLN A 153 16.89 11.58 -4.07
CA GLN A 153 17.88 12.50 -3.50
C GLN A 153 17.85 13.89 -4.14
N LYS A 154 17.56 13.98 -5.45
CA LYS A 154 17.52 15.26 -6.20
C LYS A 154 16.26 16.09 -5.91
N LEU A 155 15.16 15.46 -5.47
CA LEU A 155 13.89 16.13 -5.16
C LEU A 155 13.91 16.92 -3.85
N ARG A 156 14.86 16.65 -2.95
CA ARG A 156 14.97 17.33 -1.65
C ARG A 156 15.42 18.80 -1.77
N GLN A 157 15.84 19.22 -2.97
CA GLN A 157 16.38 20.55 -3.24
C GLN A 157 15.33 21.59 -3.66
N TYR A 158 14.08 21.18 -3.95
CA TYR A 158 12.98 22.09 -4.31
C TYR A 158 12.03 22.26 -3.11
N THR A 159 11.98 23.47 -2.57
CA THR A 159 11.51 23.80 -1.21
C THR A 159 9.99 24.01 -1.07
N SER A 160 9.44 23.41 -0.01
CA SER A 160 8.46 23.98 0.95
C SER A 160 7.14 24.60 0.44
N SER A 161 6.21 23.77 -0.06
CA SER A 161 4.74 23.94 0.08
C SER A 161 3.97 22.86 -0.71
N GLU A 162 4.50 22.46 -1.88
CA GLU A 162 3.84 21.57 -2.87
C GLU A 162 4.39 20.12 -2.91
N VAL A 163 5.16 19.71 -1.88
CA VAL A 163 5.92 18.44 -1.88
C VAL A 163 5.06 17.17 -1.90
N PRO A 164 3.93 17.08 -1.17
CA PRO A 164 3.10 15.88 -1.21
C PRO A 164 2.47 15.65 -2.59
N SER A 165 2.16 16.72 -3.32
CA SER A 165 1.56 16.62 -4.66
C SER A 165 2.55 16.11 -5.70
N LEU A 166 3.81 16.58 -5.68
CA LEU A 166 4.82 16.18 -6.66
C LEU A 166 5.21 14.70 -6.49
N TRP A 167 5.41 14.26 -5.24
CA TRP A 167 5.74 12.87 -4.95
C TRP A 167 4.62 11.91 -5.37
N ASN A 168 3.38 12.26 -5.06
CA ASN A 168 2.22 11.47 -5.45
C ASN A 168 2.04 11.44 -6.97
N GLU A 169 2.30 12.57 -7.65
CA GLU A 169 2.24 12.68 -9.11
C GLU A 169 3.24 11.71 -9.75
N MET A 170 4.51 11.75 -9.35
CA MET A 170 5.54 10.84 -9.87
C MET A 170 5.23 9.35 -9.60
N ILE A 171 4.73 9.02 -8.40
CA ILE A 171 4.25 7.67 -8.12
C ILE A 171 3.14 7.28 -9.10
N CYS A 172 2.18 8.17 -9.35
CA CYS A 172 1.11 7.88 -10.31
C CYS A 172 1.67 7.62 -11.72
N ILE A 173 2.62 8.42 -12.19
CA ILE A 173 3.28 8.20 -13.51
C ILE A 173 3.85 6.79 -13.59
N GLU A 174 4.67 6.43 -12.60
CA GLU A 174 5.31 5.12 -12.55
C GLU A 174 4.28 3.98 -12.51
N ILE A 175 3.21 4.15 -11.74
CA ILE A 175 2.11 3.19 -11.69
C ILE A 175 1.49 3.02 -13.08
N PHE A 176 1.17 4.11 -13.78
CA PHE A 176 0.57 4.04 -15.12
C PHE A 176 1.50 3.38 -16.14
N GLU A 177 2.81 3.67 -16.10
CA GLU A 177 3.79 3.00 -16.96
C GLU A 177 3.87 1.49 -16.70
N TYR A 178 3.83 1.07 -15.43
CA TYR A 178 3.78 -0.34 -15.07
C TYR A 178 2.50 -1.02 -15.54
N LEU A 179 1.34 -0.41 -15.27
CA LEU A 179 0.04 -0.95 -15.71
C LEU A 179 -0.01 -1.09 -17.23
N LYS A 180 0.53 -0.12 -17.98
CA LYS A 180 0.62 -0.18 -19.44
C LYS A 180 1.42 -1.39 -19.91
N ARG A 181 2.60 -1.64 -19.32
CA ARG A 181 3.39 -2.85 -19.60
C ARG A 181 2.61 -4.13 -19.28
N CYS A 182 1.93 -4.20 -18.14
CA CYS A 182 1.14 -5.38 -17.78
C CYS A 182 -0.01 -5.65 -18.75
N LEU A 183 -0.70 -4.59 -19.20
CA LEU A 183 -1.76 -4.71 -20.22
C LEU A 183 -1.23 -5.21 -21.57
N CYS A 184 0.00 -4.87 -21.94
CA CYS A 184 0.62 -5.37 -23.17
C CYS A 184 1.11 -6.83 -23.06
N LEU A 185 1.64 -7.24 -21.90
CA LEU A 185 2.45 -8.46 -21.77
C LEU A 185 1.79 -9.61 -20.98
N HIS A 186 0.80 -9.34 -20.13
CA HIS A 186 0.28 -10.31 -19.18
C HIS A 186 -1.25 -10.44 -19.24
N ASP A 187 -1.75 -11.47 -19.93
CA ASP A 187 -3.20 -11.69 -20.08
C ASP A 187 -3.93 -11.91 -18.74
N SER A 188 -3.30 -12.61 -17.79
CA SER A 188 -3.88 -12.83 -16.45
C SER A 188 -4.05 -11.53 -15.65
N ALA A 189 -3.15 -10.56 -15.86
CA ALA A 189 -3.18 -9.27 -15.17
C ALA A 189 -4.28 -8.34 -15.70
N LYS A 190 -4.68 -8.46 -16.97
CA LYS A 190 -5.66 -7.57 -17.61
C LYS A 190 -6.97 -7.48 -16.83
N ILE A 191 -7.56 -8.62 -16.50
CA ILE A 191 -8.84 -8.68 -15.76
C ILE A 191 -8.69 -8.00 -14.39
N PHE A 192 -7.56 -8.25 -13.72
CA PHE A 192 -7.28 -7.68 -12.41
C PHE A 192 -7.12 -6.16 -12.47
N ILE A 193 -6.40 -5.66 -13.49
CA ILE A 193 -6.22 -4.24 -13.75
C ILE A 193 -7.56 -3.57 -14.06
N TYR A 194 -8.36 -4.10 -15.00
CA TYR A 194 -9.64 -3.49 -15.35
C TYR A 194 -10.61 -3.43 -14.17
N ARG A 195 -10.66 -4.48 -13.34
CA ARG A 195 -11.46 -4.48 -12.11
C ARG A 195 -10.96 -3.44 -11.11
N GLY A 196 -9.64 -3.34 -10.93
CA GLY A 196 -9.02 -2.36 -10.05
C GLY A 196 -9.26 -0.92 -10.49
N LEU A 197 -9.07 -0.63 -11.77
CA LEU A 197 -9.28 0.71 -12.35
C LEU A 197 -10.72 1.17 -12.22
N LYS A 198 -11.70 0.27 -12.38
CA LYS A 198 -13.12 0.58 -12.12
C LYS A 198 -13.32 1.08 -10.69
N GLU A 199 -12.68 0.45 -9.70
CA GLU A 199 -12.73 0.94 -8.33
C GLU A 199 -11.99 2.28 -8.19
N VAL A 200 -10.78 2.43 -8.75
CA VAL A 200 -10.00 3.67 -8.68
C VAL A 200 -10.81 4.88 -9.15
N VAL A 201 -11.47 4.79 -10.30
CA VAL A 201 -12.29 5.87 -10.87
C VAL A 201 -13.40 6.29 -9.91
N SER A 202 -14.00 5.36 -9.15
CA SER A 202 -15.05 5.69 -8.20
C SER A 202 -14.60 6.46 -6.95
N TYR A 203 -13.30 6.42 -6.63
CA TYR A 203 -12.71 7.13 -5.47
C TYR A 203 -11.87 8.35 -5.87
N ASN A 204 -11.32 8.36 -7.08
CA ASN A 204 -10.41 9.39 -7.56
C ASN A 204 -10.71 9.78 -9.01
N ASN A 205 -11.71 10.65 -9.19
CA ASN A 205 -12.19 11.09 -10.51
C ASN A 205 -11.14 11.88 -11.30
N GLN A 206 -10.09 12.40 -10.66
CA GLN A 206 -9.01 13.13 -11.33
C GLN A 206 -8.16 12.20 -12.22
N LEU A 207 -8.24 10.89 -12.00
CA LEU A 207 -7.52 9.89 -12.79
C LEU A 207 -8.32 9.40 -14.01
N ILE A 208 -9.52 9.91 -14.28
CA ILE A 208 -10.34 9.45 -15.40
C ILE A 208 -9.61 9.62 -16.73
N GLU A 209 -9.07 10.81 -17.03
CA GLU A 209 -8.35 11.07 -18.29
C GLU A 209 -7.09 10.18 -18.43
N PRO A 210 -6.16 10.12 -17.45
CA PRO A 210 -5.03 9.20 -17.51
C PRO A 210 -5.41 7.72 -17.65
N ILE A 211 -6.53 7.30 -17.06
CA ILE A 211 -7.03 5.93 -17.17
C ILE A 211 -7.59 5.69 -18.57
N LEU A 212 -8.29 6.65 -19.18
CA LEU A 212 -8.76 6.53 -20.56
C LEU A 212 -7.61 6.46 -21.56
N ASP A 213 -6.53 7.22 -21.33
CA ASP A 213 -5.31 7.17 -22.16
C ASP A 213 -4.54 5.84 -22.02
N LEU A 214 -4.75 5.12 -20.91
CA LEU A 214 -4.14 3.81 -20.65
C LEU A 214 -4.88 2.66 -21.36
N LEU A 215 -6.21 2.77 -21.50
CA LEU A 215 -7.10 1.72 -22.02
C LEU A 215 -7.06 1.61 -23.55
#